data_AF-A0A6N2MJN7-F1
#
_entry.id   AF-A0A6N2MJN7-F1
#
_cell.length_a   1.000
_cell.length_b   1.000
_cell.length_c   1.000
_cell.angle_alpha   90.00
_cell.angle_beta   90.00
_cell.angle_gamma   90.00
#
_symmetry.space_group_name_H-M   'P 1'
#
loop_
_entity.id
_entity.type
_entity.pdbx_description
1 polymer ?
#
loop_
_entity_poly.entity_id
_entity_poly.type
_entity_poly.pdbx_seq_one_letter_code
_entity_poly.pdbx_strand_id
1 'polypeptide(L)'
;MSNKSASFHEIGVLGPYLFYDITDGQSFAVKKFLCISSYNERETEAAVELLSKYSSILLRRIGIITPYRCQLSLLRSRFSSAFGSSVVADMDSNGIGFVADERRMNVALTRAKLSLWILGNARTLQTNQNWAALVKDAKERNLAISAKQPYESLLETAPRDARKR
;
A
#
# COMPACT_ATOMS: atom_id res chain seq x y z
N MET A 1 20.85 14.34 12.98
CA MET A 1 19.71 13.40 12.89
C MET A 1 20.06 12.37 11.83
N SER A 2 20.19 11.09 12.21
CA SER A 2 20.60 10.02 11.27
C SER A 2 19.56 9.92 10.16
N ASN A 3 19.94 10.16 8.90
CA ASN A 3 19.10 9.87 7.75
C ASN A 3 18.80 8.37 7.77
N LYS A 4 17.56 7.99 8.12
CA LYS A 4 17.12 6.59 8.07
C LYS A 4 16.73 6.26 6.63
N SER A 5 17.72 6.15 5.74
CA SER A 5 17.54 5.65 4.38
C SER A 5 17.73 4.14 4.37
N ALA A 6 16.80 3.41 3.76
CA ALA A 6 16.95 1.98 3.52
C ALA A 6 17.66 1.75 2.19
N SER A 7 18.46 0.69 2.07
CA SER A 7 19.19 0.37 0.83
C SER A 7 18.28 0.18 -0.38
N PHE A 8 17.03 -0.24 -0.17
CA PHE A 8 16.05 -0.43 -1.24
C PHE A 8 15.40 0.87 -1.72
N HIS A 9 15.64 2.03 -1.08
CA HIS A 9 15.10 3.32 -1.54
C HIS A 9 15.66 3.76 -2.89
N GLU A 10 16.78 3.17 -3.34
CA GLU A 10 17.36 3.38 -4.67
C GLU A 10 16.48 2.77 -5.78
N ILE A 11 15.65 1.79 -5.44
CA ILE A 11 14.69 1.20 -6.37
C ILE A 11 13.52 2.19 -6.50
N GLY A 12 13.30 2.71 -7.70
CA GLY A 12 12.32 3.79 -7.96
C GLY A 12 10.90 3.47 -7.47
N VAL A 13 10.52 2.19 -7.50
CA VAL A 13 9.22 1.69 -7.02
C VAL A 13 9.23 1.31 -5.54
N LEU A 14 10.29 1.59 -4.77
CA LEU A 14 10.36 1.32 -3.32
C LEU A 14 10.86 2.53 -2.52
N GLY A 15 10.66 3.73 -3.06
CA GLY A 15 11.03 4.99 -2.42
C GLY A 15 10.40 5.18 -1.01
N PRO A 16 10.89 6.15 -0.23
CA PRO A 16 10.43 6.39 1.14
C PRO A 16 8.97 6.85 1.21
N TYR A 17 8.44 7.45 0.14
CA TYR A 17 7.03 7.82 0.02
C TYR A 17 6.56 7.62 -1.42
N LEU A 18 5.53 6.80 -1.62
CA LEU A 18 4.94 6.53 -2.93
C LEU A 18 3.42 6.38 -2.82
N PHE A 19 2.73 6.88 -3.84
CA PHE A 19 1.30 6.67 -4.04
C PHE A 19 1.08 5.84 -5.30
N TYR A 20 0.53 4.65 -5.17
CA TYR A 20 0.14 3.80 -6.30
C TYR A 20 -1.35 4.02 -6.59
N ASP A 21 -1.62 4.69 -7.71
CA ASP A 21 -2.97 4.96 -8.19
C ASP A 21 -3.51 3.70 -8.89
N ILE A 22 -4.31 2.91 -8.18
CA ILE A 22 -4.93 1.69 -8.71
C ILE A 22 -6.15 2.09 -9.55
N THR A 23 -5.90 2.39 -10.82
CA THR A 23 -6.87 3.03 -11.73
C THR A 23 -8.05 2.13 -12.10
N ASP A 24 -7.85 0.81 -12.06
CA ASP A 24 -8.86 -0.22 -12.29
C ASP A 24 -9.55 -0.67 -10.99
N GLY A 25 -9.18 -0.07 -9.85
CA GLY A 25 -9.76 -0.36 -8.56
C GLY A 25 -11.25 -0.03 -8.48
N GLN A 26 -12.05 -1.01 -8.05
CA GLN A 26 -13.47 -0.85 -7.78
C GLN A 26 -13.78 -1.29 -6.36
N SER A 27 -14.49 -0.44 -5.61
CA SER A 27 -14.90 -0.75 -4.25
C SER A 27 -16.22 -1.52 -4.27
N PHE A 28 -16.21 -2.73 -3.71
CA PHE A 28 -17.40 -3.54 -3.50
C PHE A 28 -17.86 -3.40 -2.05
N ALA A 29 -19.13 -3.06 -1.85
CA ALA A 29 -19.73 -3.00 -0.53
C ALA A 29 -20.33 -4.37 -0.16
N VAL A 30 -19.87 -4.96 0.93
CA VAL A 30 -20.50 -6.11 1.56
C VAL A 30 -21.47 -5.61 2.60
N LYS A 31 -22.73 -5.99 2.47
CA LYS A 31 -23.72 -5.87 3.54
C LYS A 31 -23.75 -7.18 4.30
N LYS A 32 -23.25 -7.19 5.54
CA LYS A 32 -23.36 -8.34 6.44
C LYS A 32 -23.97 -7.85 7.75
N PHE A 33 -25.25 -8.15 7.96
CA PHE A 33 -26.03 -7.60 9.08
C PHE A 33 -25.83 -6.07 9.21
N LEU A 34 -25.85 -5.49 10.40
CA LEU A 34 -25.76 -4.03 10.64
C LEU A 34 -24.43 -3.36 10.19
N CYS A 35 -23.48 -4.07 9.56
CA CYS A 35 -22.24 -3.47 9.06
C CYS A 35 -22.21 -3.42 7.51
N ILE A 36 -21.94 -2.22 7.00
CA ILE A 36 -21.54 -2.00 5.61
C ILE A 36 -20.02 -1.90 5.65
N SER A 37 -19.34 -2.91 5.12
CA SER A 37 -17.90 -2.87 4.97
C SER A 37 -17.55 -3.06 3.51
N SER A 38 -16.63 -2.27 2.99
CA SER A 38 -16.18 -2.39 1.61
C SER A 38 -14.82 -3.07 1.52
N TYR A 39 -14.55 -3.63 0.36
CA TYR A 39 -13.24 -4.12 -0.01
C TYR A 39 -12.97 -3.77 -1.48
N ASN A 40 -11.69 -3.70 -1.82
CA ASN A 40 -11.21 -3.54 -3.18
C ASN A 40 -10.19 -4.64 -3.43
N GLU A 41 -10.59 -5.60 -4.27
CA GLU A 41 -9.76 -6.76 -4.60
C GLU A 41 -8.51 -6.35 -5.39
N ARG A 42 -8.64 -5.36 -6.26
CA ARG A 42 -7.55 -4.82 -7.09
C ARG A 42 -6.43 -4.22 -6.27
N GLU A 43 -6.76 -3.46 -5.23
CA GLU A 43 -5.77 -2.92 -4.28
C GLU A 43 -5.03 -4.05 -3.54
N THR A 44 -5.73 -5.14 -3.21
CA THR A 44 -5.12 -6.29 -2.54
C THR A 44 -4.20 -7.06 -3.48
N GLU A 45 -4.63 -7.31 -4.71
CA GLU A 45 -3.82 -7.97 -5.74
C GLU A 45 -2.55 -7.18 -6.03
N ALA A 46 -2.65 -5.87 -6.24
CA ALA A 46 -1.48 -5.00 -6.45
C ALA A 46 -0.52 -5.03 -5.26
N ALA A 47 -1.04 -5.06 -4.02
CA ALA A 47 -0.20 -5.17 -2.81
C ALA A 47 0.56 -6.50 -2.75
N VAL A 48 -0.12 -7.61 -3.06
CA VAL A 48 0.50 -8.95 -3.06
C VAL A 48 1.57 -9.03 -4.14
N GLU A 49 1.29 -8.52 -5.34
CA GLU A 49 2.22 -8.56 -6.47
C GLU A 49 3.46 -7.68 -6.24
N LEU A 50 3.28 -6.49 -5.67
CA LEU A 50 4.40 -5.62 -5.28
C LEU A 50 5.31 -6.32 -4.26
N LEU A 51 4.71 -6.97 -3.26
CA LEU A 51 5.47 -7.60 -2.19
C LEU A 51 6.04 -8.97 -2.57
N SER A 52 5.43 -9.69 -3.52
CA SER A 52 5.95 -10.97 -4.00
C SER A 52 7.29 -10.77 -4.72
N LYS A 53 7.39 -9.73 -5.55
CA LYS A 53 8.62 -9.40 -6.27
C LYS A 53 9.77 -9.03 -5.33
N TYR A 54 9.48 -8.31 -4.25
CA TYR A 54 10.50 -7.80 -3.32
C TYR A 54 10.49 -8.49 -1.95
N SER A 55 9.96 -9.71 -1.90
CA SER A 55 9.76 -10.48 -0.67
C SER A 55 11.06 -10.67 0.13
N SER A 56 12.16 -10.95 -0.56
CA SER A 56 13.50 -11.11 0.02
C SER A 56 13.98 -9.88 0.81
N ILE A 57 13.52 -8.68 0.43
CA ILE A 57 13.94 -7.40 0.98
C ILE A 57 12.94 -6.90 2.04
N LEU A 58 11.64 -7.11 1.80
CA LEU A 58 10.59 -6.40 2.52
C LEU A 58 9.92 -7.21 3.64
N LEU A 59 9.91 -8.55 3.57
CA LEU A 59 9.03 -9.38 4.42
C LEU A 59 9.25 -9.25 5.94
N ARG A 60 10.38 -8.69 6.39
CA ARG A 60 10.71 -8.71 7.82
C ARG A 60 10.06 -7.58 8.64
N ARG A 61 9.58 -6.48 8.02
CA ARG A 61 9.02 -5.32 8.75
C ARG A 61 7.97 -4.52 7.97
N ILE A 62 6.88 -5.17 7.54
CA ILE A 62 5.77 -4.49 6.88
C ILE A 62 4.59 -4.38 7.84
N GLY A 63 3.96 -3.21 7.89
CA GLY A 63 2.66 -3.01 8.51
C GLY A 63 1.66 -2.60 7.44
N ILE A 64 0.55 -3.33 7.33
CA ILE A 64 -0.53 -3.02 6.39
C ILE A 64 -1.70 -2.44 7.18
N ILE A 65 -2.08 -1.21 6.81
CA ILE A 65 -3.19 -0.49 7.43
C ILE A 65 -4.27 -0.34 6.39
N THR A 66 -5.47 -0.80 6.71
CA THR A 66 -6.65 -0.57 5.88
C THR A 66 -7.82 -0.21 6.77
N PRO A 67 -8.70 0.70 6.37
CA PRO A 67 -9.72 1.16 7.28
C PRO A 67 -11.01 0.33 7.23
N TYR A 68 -11.05 -0.73 6.42
CA TYR A 68 -12.20 -1.61 6.29
C TYR A 68 -11.88 -3.02 6.79
N ARG A 69 -12.72 -3.54 7.68
CA ARG A 69 -12.54 -4.90 8.23
C ARG A 69 -12.64 -5.98 7.17
N CYS A 70 -13.53 -5.84 6.18
CA CYS A 70 -13.60 -6.77 5.05
C CYS A 70 -12.34 -6.72 4.17
N GLN A 71 -11.79 -5.53 3.91
CA GLN A 71 -10.49 -5.39 3.23
C GLN A 71 -9.37 -6.07 4.03
N LEU A 72 -9.36 -5.92 5.36
CA LEU A 72 -8.35 -6.56 6.22
C LEU A 72 -8.42 -8.09 6.10
N SER A 73 -9.64 -8.65 6.13
CA SER A 73 -9.85 -10.09 5.97
C SER A 73 -9.39 -10.58 4.60
N LEU A 74 -9.66 -9.81 3.54
CA LEU A 74 -9.23 -10.13 2.18
C LEU A 74 -7.70 -10.10 2.06
N LEU A 75 -7.06 -9.05 2.59
CA LEU A 75 -5.61 -8.93 2.66
C LEU A 75 -4.99 -10.13 3.37
N ARG A 76 -5.47 -10.48 4.57
CA ARG A 76 -4.94 -11.64 5.32
C ARG A 76 -5.08 -12.95 4.54
N SER A 77 -6.23 -13.16 3.90
CA SER A 77 -6.48 -14.35 3.08
C SER A 77 -5.51 -14.44 1.90
N ARG A 78 -5.42 -13.36 1.10
CA ARG A 78 -4.56 -13.30 -0.08
C ARG A 78 -3.07 -13.39 0.27
N PHE A 79 -2.64 -12.73 1.34
CA PHE A 79 -1.26 -12.83 1.83
C PHE A 79 -0.92 -14.22 2.35
N SER A 80 -1.82 -14.86 3.10
CA SER A 80 -1.60 -16.24 3.57
C SER A 80 -1.48 -17.20 2.39
N SER A 81 -2.28 -17.00 1.35
CA SER A 81 -2.22 -17.80 0.12
C SER A 81 -0.95 -17.56 -0.70
N ALA A 82 -0.43 -16.33 -0.72
CA ALA A 82 0.73 -15.96 -1.53
C ALA A 82 2.08 -16.24 -0.84
N PHE A 83 2.15 -16.02 0.48
CA PHE A 83 3.40 -16.06 1.25
C PHE A 83 3.45 -17.18 2.30
N GLY A 84 2.32 -17.86 2.54
CA GLY A 84 2.17 -18.84 3.61
C GLY A 84 1.67 -18.23 4.92
N SER A 85 1.02 -19.06 5.74
CA SER A 85 0.45 -18.64 7.03
C SER A 85 1.50 -18.23 8.07
N SER A 86 2.71 -18.79 8.00
CA SER A 86 3.83 -18.42 8.88
C SER A 86 4.25 -16.97 8.70
N VAL A 87 4.34 -16.49 7.46
CA VAL A 87 4.69 -15.09 7.16
C VAL A 87 3.66 -14.13 7.74
N VAL A 88 2.36 -14.44 7.60
CA VAL A 88 1.29 -13.61 8.18
C VAL A 88 1.36 -13.61 9.71
N ALA A 89 1.66 -14.74 10.34
CA ALA A 89 1.85 -14.83 11.79
C ALA A 89 3.06 -14.02 12.26
N ASP A 90 4.17 -14.04 11.51
CA ASP A 90 5.37 -13.25 11.80
C ASP A 90 5.13 -11.74 11.63
N MET A 91 4.30 -11.35 10.66
CA MET A 91 3.88 -9.95 10.49
C MET A 91 3.09 -9.45 11.70
N ASP A 92 2.20 -10.29 12.25
CA ASP A 92 1.40 -9.96 13.44
C ASP A 92 2.25 -9.92 14.73
N SER A 93 3.19 -10.85 14.89
CA SER A 93 4.06 -10.93 16.09
C SER A 93 5.04 -9.76 16.19
N ASN A 94 5.45 -9.18 15.06
CA ASN A 94 6.30 -7.99 14.99
C ASN A 94 5.55 -6.65 15.24
N GLY A 95 4.26 -6.71 15.62
CA GLY A 95 3.56 -5.64 16.32
C GLY A 95 2.80 -4.62 15.46
N ILE A 96 2.80 -4.75 14.12
CA ILE A 96 1.97 -3.89 13.25
C ILE A 96 1.14 -4.72 12.25
N GLY A 97 1.64 -5.85 11.76
CA GLY A 97 0.94 -6.82 10.90
C GLY A 97 -0.16 -6.25 10.02
N PHE A 98 -1.40 -6.52 10.41
CA PHE A 98 -2.62 -6.06 9.75
C PHE A 98 -3.51 -5.32 10.75
N VAL A 99 -3.71 -4.01 10.56
CA VAL A 99 -4.59 -3.21 11.44
C VAL A 99 -5.77 -2.63 10.67
N ALA A 100 -6.98 -2.92 11.18
CA ALA A 100 -8.18 -2.14 10.85
C ALA A 100 -8.25 -0.92 11.77
N ASP A 101 -8.13 0.28 11.22
CA ASP A 101 -8.26 1.53 11.97
C ASP A 101 -9.19 2.53 11.27
N GLU A 102 -10.22 2.97 11.98
CA GLU A 102 -11.21 3.93 11.52
C GLU A 102 -10.67 5.38 11.52
N ARG A 103 -9.54 5.67 12.17
CA ARG A 103 -8.80 6.94 12.12
C ARG A 103 -7.83 6.96 10.94
N ARG A 104 -8.40 6.80 9.74
CA ARG A 104 -7.84 6.22 8.50
C ARG A 104 -6.54 6.78 7.92
N MET A 105 -6.09 7.97 8.31
CA MET A 105 -4.96 8.66 7.65
C MET A 105 -3.82 8.97 8.62
N ASN A 106 -4.12 9.64 9.74
CA ASN A 106 -3.07 10.07 10.69
C ASN A 106 -2.30 8.89 11.27
N VAL A 107 -2.97 7.76 11.49
CA VAL A 107 -2.33 6.53 11.97
C VAL A 107 -1.40 5.94 10.91
N ALA A 108 -1.83 5.90 9.65
CA ALA A 108 -0.99 5.42 8.55
C ALA A 108 0.25 6.31 8.35
N LEU A 109 0.06 7.63 8.38
CA LEU A 109 1.14 8.61 8.23
C LEU A 109 2.16 8.57 9.38
N THR A 110 1.71 8.38 10.61
CA THR A 110 2.58 8.44 11.81
C THR A 110 3.23 7.09 12.17
N ARG A 111 2.72 5.97 11.65
CA ARG A 111 3.30 4.63 11.90
C ARG A 111 4.42 4.24 10.93
N ALA A 112 4.49 4.87 9.75
CA ALA A 112 5.56 4.60 8.79
C ALA A 112 6.92 5.08 9.33
N LYS A 113 7.89 4.15 9.43
CA LYS A 113 9.23 4.44 9.97
C LYS A 113 10.32 4.57 8.91
N LEU A 114 10.21 3.81 7.81
CA LEU A 114 11.22 3.75 6.74
C LEU A 114 10.63 4.09 5.38
N SER A 115 9.47 3.52 5.07
CA SER A 115 8.72 3.82 3.84
C SER A 115 7.23 3.90 4.15
N LEU A 116 6.54 4.76 3.41
CA LEU A 116 5.10 4.89 3.37
C LEU A 116 4.62 4.67 1.93
N TRP A 117 3.92 3.57 1.70
CA TRP A 117 3.30 3.28 0.41
C TRP A 117 1.80 3.27 0.55
N ILE A 118 1.14 4.03 -0.31
CA ILE A 118 -0.31 4.16 -0.31
C ILE A 118 -0.80 3.54 -1.61
N LEU A 119 -1.58 2.46 -1.51
CA LEU A 119 -2.23 1.83 -2.65
C LEU A 119 -3.72 2.19 -2.58
N GLY A 120 -4.24 2.84 -3.62
CA GLY A 120 -5.65 3.18 -3.67
C GLY A 120 -6.05 3.87 -4.96
N ASN A 121 -7.35 3.89 -5.22
CA ASN A 121 -7.89 4.60 -6.37
C ASN A 121 -7.93 6.12 -6.12
N ALA A 122 -7.17 6.91 -6.87
CA ALA A 122 -7.11 8.37 -6.67
C ALA A 122 -8.47 9.04 -6.83
N ARG A 123 -9.30 8.60 -7.78
CA ARG A 123 -10.64 9.16 -8.01
C ARG A 123 -11.53 8.96 -6.79
N THR A 124 -11.51 7.78 -6.18
CA THR A 124 -12.27 7.48 -4.97
C THR A 124 -11.72 8.23 -3.75
N LEU A 125 -10.41 8.28 -3.59
CA LEU A 125 -9.78 8.93 -2.43
C LEU A 125 -9.97 10.45 -2.44
N GLN A 126 -9.99 11.08 -3.62
CA GLN A 126 -10.19 12.53 -3.77
C GLN A 126 -11.56 13.04 -3.32
N THR A 127 -12.54 12.16 -3.05
CA THR A 127 -13.84 12.60 -2.48
C THR A 127 -13.70 13.13 -1.06
N ASN A 128 -12.60 12.82 -0.37
CA ASN A 128 -12.28 13.36 0.94
C ASN A 128 -11.16 14.42 0.81
N GLN A 129 -11.34 15.59 1.42
CA GLN A 129 -10.41 16.72 1.29
C GLN A 129 -8.97 16.39 1.74
N ASN A 130 -8.81 15.62 2.81
CA ASN A 130 -7.48 15.27 3.33
C ASN A 130 -6.74 14.33 2.38
N TRP A 131 -7.45 13.31 1.87
CA TRP A 131 -6.91 12.40 0.87
C TRP A 131 -6.65 13.11 -0.46
N ALA A 132 -7.52 14.05 -0.87
CA ALA A 132 -7.31 14.85 -2.07
C ALA A 132 -6.02 15.67 -1.99
N ALA A 133 -5.75 16.30 -0.83
CA ALA A 133 -4.50 17.03 -0.59
C ALA A 133 -3.28 16.11 -0.68
N LEU A 134 -3.35 14.91 -0.10
CA LEU A 134 -2.28 13.91 -0.15
C LEU A 134 -2.01 13.43 -1.58
N VAL A 135 -3.07 13.10 -2.33
CA VAL A 135 -2.96 12.66 -3.74
C VAL A 135 -2.36 13.77 -4.60
N LYS A 136 -2.79 15.02 -4.38
CA LYS A 136 -2.27 16.19 -5.09
C LYS A 136 -0.77 16.36 -4.82
N ASP A 137 -0.38 16.33 -3.55
CA ASP A 137 1.02 16.43 -3.13
C ASP A 137 1.90 15.31 -3.73
N ALA A 138 1.41 14.06 -3.74
CA ALA A 138 2.12 12.96 -4.38
C ALA A 138 2.30 13.20 -5.89
N LYS A 139 1.28 13.70 -6.58
CA LYS A 139 1.35 14.03 -8.02
C LYS A 139 2.32 15.18 -8.31
N GLU A 140 2.27 16.26 -7.53
CA GLU A 140 3.16 17.41 -7.68
C GLU A 140 4.64 17.04 -7.47
N ARG A 141 4.92 16.10 -6.56
CA ARG A 141 6.27 15.59 -6.30
C ARG A 141 6.68 14.45 -7.25
N ASN A 142 5.86 14.11 -8.24
CA ASN A 142 6.01 12.98 -9.16
C ASN A 142 6.07 11.61 -8.46
N LEU A 143 5.62 11.50 -7.21
CA LEU A 143 5.65 10.29 -6.38
C LEU A 143 4.38 9.43 -6.54
N ALA A 144 3.56 9.75 -7.54
CA ALA A 144 2.39 8.98 -7.93
C ALA A 144 2.72 8.04 -9.11
N ILE A 145 2.45 6.75 -8.97
CA ILE A 145 2.63 5.73 -10.00
C ILE A 145 1.26 5.16 -10.33
N SER A 146 0.86 5.22 -11.60
CA SER A 146 -0.41 4.64 -12.05
C SER A 146 -0.27 3.14 -12.27
N ALA A 147 -1.24 2.38 -11.77
CA ALA A 147 -1.32 0.93 -11.87
C ALA A 147 -2.66 0.48 -12.46
N LYS A 148 -2.64 -0.61 -13.23
CA LYS A 148 -3.81 -1.36 -13.67
C LYS A 148 -3.41 -2.83 -13.87
N GLN A 149 -4.35 -3.76 -13.86
CA GLN A 149 -4.06 -5.12 -14.27
C GLN A 149 -3.58 -5.21 -15.74
N PRO A 150 -2.59 -6.07 -16.04
CA PRO A 150 -1.72 -6.77 -15.08
C PRO A 150 -0.76 -5.79 -14.38
N TYR A 151 -0.54 -5.95 -13.06
CA TYR A 151 0.25 -4.99 -12.28
C TYR A 151 1.76 -5.11 -12.50
N GLU A 152 2.20 -5.95 -13.44
CA GLU A 152 3.60 -6.10 -13.88
C GLU A 152 4.22 -4.76 -14.28
N SER A 153 3.40 -3.84 -14.80
CA SER A 153 3.83 -2.46 -15.13
C SER A 153 4.28 -1.64 -13.92
N LEU A 154 3.79 -1.93 -12.71
CA LEU A 154 4.32 -1.38 -11.45
C LEU A 154 5.75 -1.84 -11.20
N LEU A 155 6.13 -2.96 -11.79
CA LEU A 155 7.38 -3.66 -11.56
C LEU A 155 8.44 -3.29 -12.61
N GLU A 156 8.03 -2.75 -13.76
CA GLU A 156 8.87 -2.30 -14.88
C GLU A 156 9.29 -0.83 -14.78
N THR A 157 8.65 -0.05 -13.89
CA THR A 157 9.01 1.36 -13.68
C THR A 157 10.31 1.48 -12.86
N ALA A 158 11.46 1.18 -13.47
CA ALA A 158 12.78 1.46 -12.93
C ALA A 158 13.69 2.04 -14.03
N PRO A 159 14.68 2.92 -13.73
CA PRO A 159 14.82 3.89 -12.63
C PRO A 159 14.48 5.33 -13.10
N ARG A 160 14.29 6.26 -12.15
CA ARG A 160 14.48 7.68 -12.47
C ARG A 160 15.96 7.89 -12.74
N ASP A 161 16.27 8.19 -13.98
CA ASP A 161 17.58 8.66 -14.40
C ASP A 161 18.07 9.74 -13.43
N ALA A 162 19.25 9.50 -12.87
CA ALA A 162 20.04 10.49 -12.17
C ALA A 162 20.54 11.52 -13.20
N ARG A 163 19.65 12.35 -13.75
CA ARG A 163 20.01 13.46 -14.65
C ARG A 163 19.02 14.61 -14.56
N LYS A 164 19.40 15.58 -13.74
CA LYS A 164 19.38 17.05 -13.94
C LYS A 164 19.96 17.61 -12.64
N ARG A 165 21.28 17.80 -12.56
CA ARG A 165 21.98 19.07 -12.84
C ARG A 165 21.18 20.27 -12.33
#